data_AF-A0A2V9F8L5-F1
#
_entry.id   AF-A0A2V9F8L5-F1
#
_cell.length_a   1.000
_cell.length_b   1.000
_cell.length_c   1.000
_cell.angle_alpha   90.00
_cell.angle_beta   90.00
_cell.angle_gamma   90.00
#
_symmetry.space_group_name_H-M   'P 1'
#
loop_
_entity.id
_entity.type
_entity.pdbx_description
1 polymer ?
#
loop_
_entity_poly.entity_id
_entity_poly.type
_entity_poly.pdbx_seq_one_letter_code
_entity_poly.pdbx_strand_id
1 'polypeptide(L)'
;MKTERALARLASNQLDEVALAEVYRSAKEKIDGIITQWFGKGTIATDALSRVLDRIAKNAVHFCPQFHKAEDFILGHAIQECQRLYSEANTRIALAHFN
;
A
#
# COMPACT_ATOMS: atom_id res chain seq x y z
N MET A 1 -0.19 16.04 -10.70
CA MET A 1 -1.45 16.79 -10.47
C MET A 1 -2.60 15.93 -9.91
N LYS A 2 -3.18 14.94 -10.63
CA LYS A 2 -4.33 14.17 -10.09
C LYS A 2 -3.98 13.35 -8.82
N THR A 3 -2.86 12.63 -8.84
CA THR A 3 -2.44 11.78 -7.70
C THR A 3 -2.07 12.59 -6.46
N GLU A 4 -1.36 13.71 -6.60
CA GLU A 4 -0.97 14.57 -5.46
C GLU A 4 -2.21 15.17 -4.79
N ARG A 5 -3.21 15.58 -5.57
CA ARG A 5 -4.49 16.05 -5.04
C ARG A 5 -5.24 14.93 -4.31
N ALA A 6 -5.21 13.72 -4.84
CA ALA A 6 -5.80 12.56 -4.17
C ALA A 6 -5.07 12.24 -2.85
N LEU A 7 -3.75 12.31 -2.81
CA LEU A 7 -2.96 12.18 -1.57
C LEU A 7 -3.30 13.29 -0.56
N ALA A 8 -3.45 14.55 -1.00
CA ALA A 8 -3.86 15.64 -0.12
C ALA A 8 -5.29 15.45 0.45
N ARG A 9 -6.21 14.89 -0.34
CA ARG A 9 -7.55 14.51 0.14
C ARG A 9 -7.47 13.41 1.18
N LEU A 10 -6.66 12.37 0.94
CA LEU A 10 -6.44 11.29 1.92
C LEU A 10 -5.77 11.80 3.21
N ALA A 11 -4.85 12.76 3.10
CA ALA A 11 -4.25 13.41 4.27
C ALA A 11 -5.29 14.14 5.13
N SER A 12 -6.36 14.67 4.51
CA SER A 12 -7.45 15.35 5.21
C SER A 12 -8.55 14.38 5.69
N ASN A 13 -8.77 13.30 4.93
CA ASN A 13 -9.73 12.26 5.22
C ASN A 13 -9.24 10.91 4.67
N GLN A 14 -8.66 10.08 5.54
CA GLN A 14 -8.16 8.75 5.16
C GLN A 14 -9.25 7.79 4.67
N LEU A 15 -10.53 8.09 4.91
CA LEU A 15 -11.69 7.30 4.47
C LEU A 15 -12.25 7.79 3.12
N ASP A 16 -11.58 8.71 2.43
CA ASP A 16 -11.98 9.15 1.09
C ASP A 16 -11.71 8.04 0.05
N GLU A 17 -12.69 7.14 -0.11
CA GLU A 17 -12.62 6.00 -1.03
C GLU A 17 -12.36 6.41 -2.49
N VAL A 18 -12.87 7.58 -2.90
CA VAL A 18 -12.66 8.11 -4.25
C VAL A 18 -11.21 8.51 -4.44
N ALA A 19 -10.63 9.21 -3.46
CA ALA A 19 -9.22 9.58 -3.50
C ALA A 19 -8.31 8.34 -3.44
N LEU A 20 -8.67 7.32 -2.65
CA LEU A 20 -7.93 6.07 -2.59
C LEU A 20 -7.95 5.33 -3.94
N ALA A 21 -9.11 5.29 -4.61
CA ALA A 21 -9.24 4.71 -5.93
C ALA A 21 -8.45 5.49 -6.99
N GLU A 22 -8.37 6.82 -6.89
CA GLU A 22 -7.53 7.66 -7.76
C GLU A 22 -6.04 7.38 -7.58
N VAL A 23 -5.59 7.27 -6.32
CA VAL A 23 -4.21 6.87 -5.98
C VAL A 23 -3.89 5.51 -6.57
N TYR A 24 -4.72 4.49 -6.29
CA TYR A 24 -4.52 3.14 -6.80
C TYR A 24 -4.48 3.13 -8.32
N ARG A 25 -5.44 3.77 -9.01
CA ARG A 25 -5.48 3.81 -10.47
C ARG A 25 -4.21 4.41 -11.08
N SER A 26 -3.61 5.40 -10.41
CA SER A 26 -2.40 6.06 -10.92
C SER A 26 -1.13 5.20 -10.85
N ALA A 27 -1.09 4.21 -9.98
CA ALA A 27 0.08 3.34 -9.76
C ALA A 27 -0.27 1.84 -9.84
N LYS A 28 -1.42 1.51 -10.45
CA LYS A 28 -2.04 0.16 -10.38
C LYS A 28 -1.09 -0.95 -10.80
N GLU A 29 -0.51 -0.84 -12.00
CA GLU A 29 0.37 -1.88 -12.54
C GLU A 29 1.59 -2.15 -11.63
N LYS A 30 2.15 -1.09 -11.04
CA LYS A 30 3.32 -1.21 -10.16
C LYS A 30 2.95 -1.76 -8.78
N ILE A 31 1.84 -1.30 -8.20
CA ILE A 31 1.32 -1.84 -6.93
C ILE A 31 0.99 -3.33 -7.08
N ASP A 32 0.25 -3.70 -8.13
CA ASP A 32 -0.11 -5.09 -8.40
C ASP A 32 1.15 -5.94 -8.66
N GLY A 33 2.14 -5.40 -9.37
CA GLY A 33 3.43 -6.05 -9.61
C GLY A 33 4.18 -6.34 -8.31
N ILE A 34 4.27 -5.35 -7.41
CA ILE A 34 4.85 -5.52 -6.08
C ILE A 34 4.12 -6.63 -5.32
N ILE A 35 2.79 -6.54 -5.21
CA ILE A 35 2.01 -7.55 -4.46
C ILE A 35 2.20 -8.95 -5.06
N THR A 36 2.18 -9.06 -6.39
CA THR A 36 2.38 -10.34 -7.08
C THR A 36 3.76 -10.92 -6.82
N GLN A 37 4.80 -10.08 -6.74
CA GLN A 37 6.16 -10.51 -6.43
C GLN A 37 6.26 -11.15 -5.04
N TRP A 38 5.53 -10.62 -4.05
CA TRP A 38 5.59 -11.11 -2.66
C TRP A 38 4.62 -12.27 -2.39
N PHE A 39 3.44 -12.27 -3.00
CA PHE A 39 2.34 -13.17 -2.62
C PHE A 39 1.80 -14.03 -3.77
N GLY A 40 2.34 -13.87 -4.99
CA GLY A 40 1.80 -14.53 -6.17
C GLY A 40 0.42 -14.00 -6.58
N LYS A 41 -0.41 -14.85 -7.19
CA LYS A 41 -1.79 -14.52 -7.60
C LYS A 41 -2.79 -15.26 -6.71
N GLY A 42 -3.95 -14.66 -6.48
CA GLY A 42 -5.06 -15.30 -5.75
C GLY A 42 -5.56 -14.45 -4.58
N THR A 43 -6.29 -15.08 -3.66
CA THR A 43 -6.97 -14.42 -2.53
C THR A 43 -6.01 -13.71 -1.57
N ILE A 44 -4.83 -14.28 -1.33
CA ILE A 44 -3.79 -13.65 -0.50
C ILE A 44 -3.34 -12.32 -1.10
N ALA A 45 -3.19 -12.26 -2.43
CA ALA A 45 -2.82 -11.02 -3.12
C ALA A 45 -3.92 -9.95 -3.01
N THR A 46 -5.20 -10.35 -3.03
CA THR A 46 -6.32 -9.42 -2.83
C THR A 46 -6.34 -8.84 -1.42
N ASP A 47 -6.14 -9.67 -0.38
CA ASP A 47 -6.05 -9.18 1.00
C ASP A 47 -4.84 -8.26 1.21
N ALA A 48 -3.68 -8.65 0.66
CA ALA A 48 -2.48 -7.83 0.68
C ALA A 48 -2.70 -6.46 -0.02
N LEU A 49 -3.40 -6.42 -1.15
CA LEU A 49 -3.75 -5.17 -1.83
C LEU A 49 -4.55 -4.25 -0.92
N SER A 50 -5.60 -4.77 -0.27
CA SER A 50 -6.42 -3.97 0.64
C SER A 50 -5.58 -3.39 1.78
N ARG A 51 -4.68 -4.18 2.38
CA ARG A 51 -3.79 -3.71 3.46
C ARG A 51 -2.75 -2.70 2.97
N VAL A 52 -2.21 -2.87 1.77
CA VAL A 52 -1.30 -1.91 1.12
C VAL A 52 -2.00 -0.57 0.90
N LEU A 53 -3.22 -0.58 0.36
CA LEU A 53 -3.98 0.65 0.12
C LEU A 53 -4.35 1.37 1.42
N ASP A 54 -4.78 0.63 2.44
CA ASP A 54 -5.03 1.17 3.79
C ASP A 54 -3.76 1.80 4.39
N ARG A 55 -2.60 1.16 4.22
CA ARG A 55 -1.32 1.72 4.65
C ARG A 55 -1.01 3.05 3.96
N ILE A 56 -1.18 3.12 2.64
CA ILE A 56 -0.95 4.35 1.87
C ILE A 56 -1.89 5.47 2.36
N ALA A 57 -3.19 5.17 2.54
CA ALA A 57 -4.16 6.14 3.04
C ALA A 57 -3.78 6.70 4.41
N LYS A 58 -3.45 5.82 5.36
CA LYS A 58 -3.02 6.20 6.73
C LYS A 58 -1.76 7.05 6.77
N ASN A 59 -0.87 6.88 5.80
CA ASN A 59 0.39 7.62 5.75
C ASN A 59 0.32 8.87 4.87
N ALA A 60 -0.78 9.11 4.14
CA ALA A 60 -0.91 10.22 3.20
C ALA A 60 -0.64 11.59 3.83
N VAL A 61 -0.88 11.77 5.14
CA VAL A 61 -0.55 12.99 5.89
C VAL A 61 0.95 13.33 5.89
N HIS A 62 1.81 12.35 5.64
CA HIS A 62 3.26 12.53 5.56
C HIS A 62 3.75 12.85 4.13
N PHE A 63 2.84 12.90 3.15
CA PHE A 63 3.23 13.22 1.78
C PHE A 63 3.51 14.72 1.63
N CYS A 64 4.78 15.05 1.39
CA CYS A 64 5.23 16.40 1.07
C CYS A 64 5.66 16.48 -0.40
N PRO A 65 4.88 17.11 -1.29
CA PRO A 65 5.18 17.17 -2.74
C PRO A 65 6.44 17.97 -3.06
N GLN A 66 6.94 18.78 -2.12
CA GLN A 66 8.20 19.52 -2.26
C GLN A 66 9.44 18.61 -2.17
N PHE A 67 9.32 17.46 -1.51
CA PHE A 67 10.44 16.56 -1.22
C PHE A 67 10.31 15.20 -1.91
N HIS A 68 9.10 14.77 -2.24
CA HIS A 68 8.84 13.43 -2.76
C HIS A 68 7.97 13.49 -4.01
N LYS A 69 8.26 12.63 -4.99
CA LYS A 69 7.30 12.32 -6.06
C LYS A 69 6.18 11.47 -5.46
N ALA A 70 4.93 11.75 -5.86
CA ALA A 70 3.77 10.99 -5.40
C ALA A 70 3.93 9.48 -5.65
N GLU A 71 4.46 9.11 -6.80
CA GLU A 71 4.70 7.71 -7.15
C GLU A 71 5.70 7.04 -6.19
N ASP A 72 6.85 7.65 -5.94
CA ASP A 72 7.87 7.09 -5.04
C ASP A 72 7.34 6.90 -3.62
N PHE A 73 6.53 7.87 -3.13
CA PHE A 73 5.85 7.77 -1.85
C PHE A 73 4.88 6.57 -1.79
N ILE A 74 4.04 6.41 -2.81
CA ILE A 74 3.07 5.31 -2.92
C ILE A 74 3.78 3.95 -2.96
N LEU A 75 4.78 3.81 -3.83
CA LEU A 75 5.49 2.56 -4.02
C LEU A 75 6.35 2.20 -2.80
N GLY A 76 6.96 3.19 -2.15
CA GLY A 76 7.70 3.00 -0.91
C GLY A 76 6.83 2.37 0.18
N HIS A 77 5.62 2.89 0.39
CA HIS A 77 4.69 2.32 1.36
C HIS A 77 4.12 0.96 0.93
N ALA A 78 3.91 0.73 -0.36
CA ALA A 78 3.50 -0.58 -0.86
C ALA A 78 4.55 -1.66 -0.56
N ILE A 79 5.83 -1.38 -0.82
CA ILE A 79 6.95 -2.29 -0.53
C ILE A 79 7.06 -2.56 0.98
N GLN A 80 7.07 -1.51 1.79
CA GLN A 80 7.18 -1.61 3.25
C GLN A 80 6.05 -2.46 3.84
N GLU A 81 4.83 -2.27 3.35
CA GLU A 81 3.68 -3.03 3.85
C GLU A 81 3.75 -4.49 3.40
N CYS A 82 4.11 -4.78 2.14
CA CYS A 82 4.31 -6.16 1.68
C CYS A 82 5.38 -6.88 2.51
N GLN A 83 6.51 -6.23 2.78
CA GLN A 83 7.57 -6.79 3.63
C GLN A 83 7.07 -7.08 5.05
N ARG A 84 6.28 -6.16 5.64
CA ARG A 84 5.69 -6.32 6.97
C ARG A 84 4.73 -7.51 7.02
N LEU A 85 3.84 -7.61 6.03
CA LEU A 85 2.86 -8.70 5.90
C LEU A 85 3.55 -10.06 5.71
N TYR A 86 4.57 -10.11 4.87
CA TYR A 86 5.34 -11.33 4.64
C TYR A 86 6.07 -11.79 5.92
N SER A 87 6.65 -10.84 6.66
CA SER A 87 7.30 -11.12 7.94
C SER A 87 6.29 -11.63 8.98
N GLU A 88 5.11 -11.00 9.07
CA GLU A 88 4.01 -11.40 9.97
C GLU A 88 3.55 -12.83 9.67
N ALA A 89 3.41 -13.20 8.40
CA ALA A 89 3.05 -14.55 7.98
C ALA A 89 4.11 -15.58 8.40
N ASN A 90 5.38 -15.30 8.13
CA ASN A 90 6.48 -16.22 8.48
C ASN A 90 6.62 -16.40 9.99
N THR A 91 6.44 -15.34 10.78
CA THR A 91 6.46 -15.43 12.24
C THR A 91 5.32 -16.31 12.76
N ARG A 92 4.10 -16.19 12.20
CA ARG A 92 2.97 -17.04 12.59
C ARG A 92 3.22 -18.52 12.27
N ILE A 93 3.79 -18.80 11.10
CA ILE A 93 4.14 -20.18 10.70
C ILE A 93 5.18 -20.74 11.67
N ALA A 94 6.26 -19.99 11.95
CA ALA A 94 7.29 -20.43 12.89
C ALA A 94 6.69 -20.73 14.27
N LEU A 95 5.86 -19.85 14.83
CA LEU A 95 5.21 -20.07 16.13
C LEU A 95 4.27 -21.29 16.14
N ALA A 96 3.63 -21.60 15.01
CA ALA A 96 2.76 -22.78 14.89
C ALA A 96 3.56 -24.10 14.79
N HIS A 97 4.84 -24.07 14.42
CA HIS A 97 5.70 -25.24 14.38
C HIS A 97 6.37 -25.58 15.73
N PHE A 98 6.40 -24.64 16.67
CA PHE A 98 7.02 -24.83 17.99
C PHE A 98 6.03 -25.01 19.14
N ASN A 99 4.71 -24.91 18.87
CA ASN A 99 3.62 -25.22 19.80
C ASN A 99 2.94 -26.53 19.39
#